data_AF-A0A820VXE7-F1
#
_entry.id   AF-A0A820VXE7-F1
#
_cell.length_a   1.000
_cell.length_b   1.000
_cell.length_c   1.000
_cell.angle_alpha   90.00
_cell.angle_beta   90.00
_cell.angle_gamma   90.00
#
_symmetry.space_group_name_H-M   'P 1'
#
loop_
_entity.id
_entity.type
_entity.pdbx_description
1 polymer ?
#
loop_
_entity_poly.entity_id
_entity_poly.type
_entity_poly.pdbx_seq_one_letter_code
_entity_poly.pdbx_strand_id
1 'polypeptide(L)'
;MHLLQISNLNEIEDLTSSTSNYDASNQEAEPAANEVVPACLPTPNSAFYEFPQMFRKDIVLLVETCYKYLRGKSNGSKTCRMRMPRILVKTYNIDPYTGQRTMRRSHPWINNFNEWIISACRSNMAIKFIWTGNDAKALVYYITDYITKSSLAFYNMFAFVQQGINSIE
;
A
#
# COMPACT_ATOMS: atom_id res chain seq x y z
N MET A 1 -21.19 -7.84 -17.40
CA MET A 1 -20.36 -7.41 -16.25
C MET A 1 -19.62 -6.16 -16.68
N HIS A 2 -20.21 -4.99 -16.42
CA HIS A 2 -19.72 -3.70 -16.94
C HIS A 2 -18.38 -3.34 -16.30
N LEU A 3 -17.31 -3.35 -17.10
CA LEU A 3 -16.05 -2.72 -16.76
C LEU A 3 -16.27 -1.21 -16.83
N LEU A 4 -16.27 -0.53 -15.68
CA LEU A 4 -16.19 0.92 -15.65
C LEU A 4 -14.80 1.31 -16.19
N GLN A 5 -14.77 1.70 -17.47
CA GLN A 5 -13.68 2.48 -18.03
C GLN A 5 -13.60 3.78 -17.24
N ILE A 6 -12.54 3.94 -16.45
CA ILE A 6 -12.10 5.25 -15.98
C ILE A 6 -11.67 6.01 -17.25
N SER A 7 -12.61 6.77 -17.78
CA SER A 7 -12.42 7.79 -18.80
C SER A 7 -11.88 9.04 -18.09
N ASN A 8 -10.88 9.67 -18.72
CA ASN A 8 -10.11 10.84 -18.26
C ASN A 8 -8.95 10.55 -17.30
N LEU A 9 -7.79 10.30 -17.91
CA LEU A 9 -6.47 10.17 -17.29
C LEU A 9 -5.63 11.46 -17.35
N ASN A 10 -6.15 12.55 -17.93
CA ASN A 10 -5.37 13.77 -18.14
C ASN A 10 -5.33 14.69 -16.90
N GLU A 11 -6.31 14.58 -15.98
CA GLU A 11 -6.33 15.42 -14.76
C GLU A 11 -5.35 14.96 -13.66
N ILE A 12 -4.78 13.76 -13.77
CA ILE A 12 -3.78 13.27 -12.79
C ILE A 12 -2.40 13.84 -13.10
N GLU A 13 -2.06 14.05 -14.37
CA GLU A 13 -0.78 14.66 -14.77
C GLU A 13 -0.72 16.14 -14.35
N ASP A 14 -1.83 16.88 -14.44
CA ASP A 14 -1.89 18.30 -14.06
C ASP A 14 -1.66 18.55 -12.57
N LEU A 15 -2.06 17.63 -11.68
CA LEU A 15 -1.84 17.74 -10.23
C LEU A 15 -0.42 17.33 -9.79
N THR A 16 0.34 16.67 -10.68
CA THR A 16 1.75 16.27 -10.43
C THR A 16 2.76 17.25 -11.01
N SER A 17 2.32 18.21 -11.83
CA SER A 17 3.18 19.18 -12.51
C SER A 17 3.70 20.30 -11.58
N SER A 18 3.09 20.48 -10.40
CA SER A 18 3.47 21.52 -9.44
C SER A 18 4.55 21.11 -8.42
N THR A 19 5.16 19.93 -8.54
CA THR A 19 6.23 19.47 -7.63
C THR A 19 7.51 19.10 -8.38
N SER A 20 7.83 19.85 -9.44
CA SER A 20 9.21 19.88 -9.97
C SER A 20 10.03 20.89 -9.16
N ASN A 21 11.26 20.47 -8.81
CA ASN A 21 12.31 21.20 -8.09
C ASN A 21 12.35 21.02 -6.58
N TYR A 22 12.98 19.93 -6.10
CA TYR A 22 13.76 19.99 -4.86
C TYR A 22 15.07 19.23 -5.05
N ASP A 23 16.11 20.03 -5.27
CA ASP A 23 17.51 19.63 -5.27
C ASP A 23 17.92 19.03 -3.92
N ALA A 24 18.78 18.03 -4.01
CA ALA A 24 19.34 17.33 -2.88
C ALA A 24 20.43 18.18 -2.20
N SER A 25 20.05 18.99 -1.22
CA SER A 25 20.97 19.54 -0.23
C SER A 25 20.46 19.27 1.18
N ASN A 26 21.27 18.55 1.96
CA ASN A 26 21.04 18.18 3.34
C ASN A 26 20.52 19.35 4.19
N GLN A 27 19.35 19.17 4.79
CA GLN A 27 19.00 19.80 6.06
C GLN A 27 18.36 18.73 6.95
N GLU A 28 19.01 18.47 8.08
CA GLU A 28 18.46 17.74 9.21
C GLU A 28 17.21 18.51 9.67
N ALA A 29 16.02 17.96 9.40
CA ALA A 29 14.77 18.54 9.88
C ALA A 29 14.30 17.77 11.12
N GLU A 30 14.29 18.48 12.25
CA GLU A 30 13.54 18.09 13.45
C GLU A 30 12.06 17.80 13.11
N PRO A 31 11.37 16.95 13.90
CA PRO A 31 10.04 16.47 13.54
C PRO A 31 9.03 17.62 13.59
N ALA A 32 8.52 18.02 12.41
CA ALA A 32 7.40 18.92 12.32
C ALA A 32 6.18 18.30 13.01
N ALA A 33 5.72 18.98 14.05
CA ALA A 33 4.47 18.67 14.73
C ALA A 33 3.27 18.77 13.77
N ASN A 34 2.35 17.82 13.86
CA ASN A 34 0.98 17.83 13.31
C ASN A 34 0.75 17.51 11.83
N GLU A 35 1.45 16.54 11.23
CA GLU A 35 0.96 15.94 9.98
C GLU A 35 0.11 14.69 10.30
N VAL A 36 -1.22 14.83 10.23
CA VAL A 36 -2.14 13.71 10.48
C VAL A 36 -1.92 12.67 9.39
N VAL A 37 -1.55 11.45 9.79
CA VAL A 37 -1.33 10.35 8.86
C VAL A 37 -2.64 10.10 8.09
N PRO A 38 -2.63 10.06 6.74
CA PRO A 38 -3.83 9.87 5.94
C PRO A 38 -4.65 8.66 6.37
N ALA A 39 -3.98 7.59 6.80
CA ALA A 39 -4.61 6.36 7.31
C ALA A 39 -5.54 6.57 8.52
N CYS A 40 -5.34 7.65 9.29
CA CYS A 40 -6.11 7.97 10.49
C CYS A 40 -7.28 8.93 10.22
N LEU A 41 -7.40 9.46 9.00
CA LEU A 41 -8.50 10.33 8.60
C LEU A 41 -9.77 9.52 8.31
N PRO A 42 -10.96 10.06 8.61
CA PRO A 42 -12.22 9.44 8.24
C PRO A 42 -12.39 9.42 6.72
N THR A 43 -13.14 8.45 6.21
CA THR A 43 -13.50 8.41 4.79
C THR A 43 -14.42 9.58 4.44
N PRO A 44 -14.26 10.21 3.25
CA PRO A 44 -15.19 11.23 2.79
C PRO A 44 -16.63 10.71 2.74
N ASN A 45 -17.58 11.50 3.22
CA ASN A 45 -18.99 11.13 3.23
C ASN A 45 -19.59 11.26 1.81
N SER A 46 -20.23 10.20 1.32
CA SER A 46 -20.86 10.14 -0.01
C SER A 46 -22.07 11.05 -0.18
N ALA A 47 -22.63 11.58 0.91
CA ALA A 47 -23.74 12.52 0.89
C ALA A 47 -23.36 13.94 0.41
N PHE A 48 -22.07 14.28 0.36
CA PHE A 48 -21.62 15.60 -0.08
C PHE A 48 -21.49 15.68 -1.60
N TYR A 49 -21.74 16.87 -2.17
CA TYR A 49 -21.63 17.10 -3.60
C TYR A 49 -20.17 17.07 -4.10
N GLU A 50 -19.20 17.48 -3.27
CA GLU A 50 -17.77 17.37 -3.60
C GLU A 50 -17.20 15.96 -3.41
N PHE A 51 -18.01 14.97 -3.00
CA PHE A 51 -17.53 13.62 -2.69
C PHE A 51 -16.59 13.03 -3.76
N PRO A 52 -16.88 13.10 -5.08
CA PRO A 52 -16.00 12.50 -6.08
C PRO A 52 -14.59 13.10 -6.10
N GLN A 53 -14.48 14.40 -5.82
CA GLN A 53 -13.20 15.13 -5.85
C GLN A 53 -12.42 14.87 -4.56
N MET A 54 -13.11 14.92 -3.42
CA MET A 54 -12.52 14.61 -2.12
C MET A 54 -12.05 13.16 -2.05
N PHE A 55 -12.86 12.23 -2.53
CA PHE A 55 -12.54 10.81 -2.58
C PHE A 55 -11.27 10.57 -3.40
N ARG A 56 -11.15 11.15 -4.59
CA ARG A 56 -9.94 10.99 -5.42
C ARG A 56 -8.68 11.54 -4.73
N LYS A 57 -8.77 12.74 -4.14
CA LYS A 57 -7.65 13.34 -3.40
C LYS A 57 -7.21 12.45 -2.24
N ASP A 58 -8.17 11.92 -1.49
CA ASP A 58 -7.93 11.02 -0.37
C ASP A 58 -7.26 9.70 -0.83
N ILE A 59 -7.68 9.12 -1.95
CA ILE A 59 -7.03 7.93 -2.53
C ILE A 59 -5.57 8.20 -2.89
N VAL A 60 -5.26 9.35 -3.50
CA VAL A 60 -3.87 9.70 -3.87
C VAL A 60 -2.97 9.71 -2.63
N LEU A 61 -3.42 10.34 -1.55
CA LEU A 61 -2.67 10.41 -0.28
C LEU A 61 -2.38 9.02 0.33
N LEU A 62 -3.26 8.05 0.12
CA LEU A 62 -3.08 6.70 0.66
C LEU A 62 -2.08 5.87 -0.15
N VAL A 63 -1.96 6.10 -1.46
CA VAL A 63 -1.11 5.31 -2.38
C VAL A 63 0.38 5.62 -2.21
N GLU A 64 0.75 6.82 -1.74
CA GLU A 64 2.15 7.29 -1.67
C GLU A 64 2.99 6.69 -0.52
N THR A 65 2.44 5.79 0.29
CA THR A 65 3.04 5.35 1.57
C THR A 65 4.20 4.32 1.50
N CYS A 66 5.01 4.22 0.42
CA CYS A 66 6.10 3.19 0.28
C CYS A 66 7.22 3.32 1.35
N TYR A 67 7.42 4.50 1.94
CA TYR A 67 8.66 4.82 2.66
C TYR A 67 8.70 4.49 4.16
N LYS A 68 7.64 3.91 4.73
CA LYS A 68 7.51 3.66 6.18
C LYS A 68 8.67 2.89 6.84
N TYR A 69 9.49 2.17 6.06
CA TYR A 69 10.61 1.37 6.58
C TYR A 69 11.93 1.57 5.82
N LEU A 70 12.13 2.67 5.08
CA LEU A 70 13.46 3.00 4.54
C LEU A 70 14.39 3.48 5.68
N ARG A 71 14.77 2.56 6.58
CA ARG A 71 15.90 2.81 7.48
C ARG A 71 17.17 2.72 6.65
N GLY A 72 17.82 3.84 6.44
CA GLY A 72 19.15 3.85 5.84
C GLY A 72 20.08 2.95 6.65
N LYS A 73 20.73 1.98 5.98
CA LYS A 73 22.10 1.59 6.34
C LYS A 73 22.82 0.77 5.27
N SER A 74 23.95 1.34 4.86
CA SER A 74 25.26 0.72 4.61
C SER A 74 25.70 0.25 3.22
N ASN A 75 24.86 0.06 2.18
CA ASN A 75 25.37 -0.43 0.89
C ASN A 75 24.76 0.21 -0.37
N GLY A 76 24.57 1.53 -0.37
CA GLY A 76 24.43 2.34 -1.61
C GLY A 76 23.18 2.13 -2.50
N SER A 77 22.41 1.06 -2.34
CA SER A 77 21.24 0.76 -3.17
C SER A 77 19.95 0.87 -2.35
N LYS A 78 19.22 1.98 -2.53
CA LYS A 78 17.89 2.24 -1.93
C LYS A 78 16.81 1.37 -2.62
N THR A 79 16.65 0.10 -2.24
CA THR A 79 15.58 -0.76 -2.78
C THR A 79 14.31 -0.64 -1.92
N CYS A 80 13.17 -0.16 -2.47
CA CYS A 80 11.90 -0.18 -1.70
C CYS A 80 11.58 -1.65 -1.37
N ARG A 81 11.18 -1.93 -0.11
CA ARG A 81 10.75 -3.27 0.35
C ARG A 81 9.73 -3.90 -0.59
N MET A 82 8.89 -3.07 -1.21
CA MET A 82 7.84 -3.48 -2.14
C MET A 82 8.33 -3.76 -3.58
N ARG A 83 9.65 -3.66 -3.81
CA ARG A 83 10.34 -3.80 -5.11
C ARG A 83 9.84 -2.79 -6.15
N MET A 84 9.81 -1.51 -5.77
CA MET A 84 9.60 -0.39 -6.69
C MET A 84 10.96 0.09 -7.24
N PRO A 85 11.04 0.60 -8.48
CA PRO A 85 9.95 0.77 -9.45
C PRO A 85 9.52 -0.55 -10.11
N ARG A 86 8.23 -0.70 -10.41
CA ARG A 86 7.69 -1.84 -11.16
C ARG A 86 7.70 -1.57 -12.66
N ILE A 87 7.72 -2.64 -13.44
CA ILE A 87 7.56 -2.59 -14.90
C ILE A 87 6.19 -1.99 -15.24
N LEU A 88 6.21 -1.01 -16.14
CA LEU A 88 5.01 -0.41 -16.74
C LEU A 88 4.42 -1.34 -17.79
N VAL A 89 3.10 -1.50 -17.75
CA VAL A 89 2.37 -2.39 -18.64
C VAL A 89 1.21 -1.60 -19.22
N LYS A 90 1.20 -1.40 -20.55
CA LYS A 90 0.24 -0.49 -21.22
C LYS A 90 -1.18 -1.07 -21.27
N THR A 91 -1.31 -2.39 -21.40
CA THR A 91 -2.58 -3.09 -21.57
C THR A 91 -2.63 -4.34 -20.71
N TYR A 92 -3.82 -4.79 -20.34
CA TYR A 92 -3.95 -6.07 -19.65
C TYR A 92 -3.52 -7.20 -20.60
N ASN A 93 -2.82 -8.20 -20.09
CA ASN A 93 -2.41 -9.37 -20.86
C ASN A 93 -2.53 -10.62 -19.98
N ILE A 94 -2.85 -11.75 -20.62
CA ILE A 94 -2.82 -13.07 -20.01
C ILE A 94 -1.88 -13.90 -20.88
N ASP A 95 -0.81 -14.40 -20.29
CA ASP A 95 0.09 -15.33 -20.96
C ASP A 95 -0.64 -16.67 -21.17
N PRO A 96 -0.83 -17.12 -22.43
CA PRO A 96 -1.58 -18.33 -22.72
C PRO A 96 -0.91 -19.62 -22.23
N TYR A 97 0.42 -19.61 -22.01
CA TYR A 97 1.16 -20.81 -21.60
C TYR A 97 1.24 -20.94 -20.09
N THR A 98 1.49 -19.82 -19.39
CA THR A 98 1.63 -19.83 -17.93
C THR A 98 0.31 -19.51 -17.22
N GLY A 99 -0.67 -18.93 -17.92
CA GLY A 99 -1.89 -18.40 -17.31
C GLY A 99 -1.66 -17.15 -16.45
N GLN A 100 -0.46 -16.58 -16.46
CA GLN A 100 -0.14 -15.40 -15.67
C GLN A 100 -0.82 -14.16 -16.25
N ARG A 101 -1.49 -13.39 -15.37
CA ARG A 101 -2.16 -12.15 -15.75
C ARG A 101 -1.35 -10.94 -15.34
N THR A 102 -1.04 -10.10 -16.31
CA THR A 102 -0.45 -8.77 -16.09
C THR A 102 -1.54 -7.71 -16.21
N MET A 103 -1.65 -6.86 -15.19
CA MET A 103 -2.56 -5.71 -15.23
C MET A 103 -1.86 -4.48 -15.80
N ARG A 104 -2.64 -3.62 -16.46
CA ARG A 104 -2.18 -2.29 -16.87
C ARG A 104 -1.72 -1.50 -15.65
N ARG A 105 -0.60 -0.80 -15.79
CA ARG A 105 -0.07 0.15 -14.79
C ARG A 105 0.19 1.49 -15.44
N SER A 106 -0.31 2.55 -14.84
CA SER A 106 -0.08 3.94 -15.26
C SER A 106 1.24 4.49 -14.76
N HIS A 107 1.68 4.09 -13.55
CA HIS A 107 2.87 4.64 -12.91
C HIS A 107 3.70 3.53 -12.23
N PRO A 108 5.04 3.56 -12.31
CA PRO A 108 5.88 2.47 -11.80
C PRO A 108 5.97 2.40 -10.27
N TRP A 109 5.57 3.47 -9.58
CA TRP A 109 5.56 3.55 -8.11
C TRP A 109 4.20 3.25 -7.48
N ILE A 110 3.20 2.93 -8.30
CA ILE A 110 1.84 2.65 -7.85
C ILE A 110 1.61 1.14 -7.87
N ASN A 111 1.08 0.61 -6.77
CA ASN A 111 0.62 -0.78 -6.72
C ASN A 111 -0.73 -0.92 -7.45
N ASN A 112 -1.11 -2.14 -7.80
CA ASN A 112 -2.46 -2.38 -8.28
C ASN A 112 -3.43 -2.20 -7.10
N PHE A 113 -4.41 -1.31 -7.24
CA PHE A 113 -5.35 -1.01 -6.18
C PHE A 113 -6.79 -0.95 -6.69
N ASN A 114 -7.72 -0.98 -5.75
CA ASN A 114 -9.12 -0.68 -5.94
C ASN A 114 -9.45 0.52 -5.04
N GLU A 115 -10.00 1.58 -5.62
CA GLU A 115 -10.29 2.83 -4.92
C GLU A 115 -11.19 2.62 -3.68
N TRP A 116 -12.21 1.77 -3.79
CA TRP A 116 -13.14 1.49 -2.70
C TRP A 116 -12.48 0.73 -1.56
N ILE A 117 -11.68 -0.28 -1.89
CA ILE A 117 -11.03 -1.09 -0.88
C ILE A 117 -9.88 -0.31 -0.22
N ILE A 118 -9.14 0.54 -0.95
CA ILE A 118 -8.16 1.45 -0.35
C ILE A 118 -8.85 2.39 0.65
N SER A 119 -9.99 2.96 0.26
CA SER A 119 -10.78 3.83 1.14
C SER A 119 -11.24 3.10 2.39
N ALA A 120 -11.74 1.86 2.25
CA ALA A 120 -12.17 1.05 3.39
C ALA A 120 -11.02 0.64 4.32
N CYS A 121 -9.87 0.24 3.76
CA CYS A 121 -8.71 -0.22 4.52
C CYS A 121 -7.75 0.90 4.97
N ARG A 122 -7.99 2.14 4.53
CA ARG A 122 -7.17 3.32 4.82
C ARG A 122 -5.65 3.10 4.63
N SER A 123 -5.26 2.30 3.64
CA SER A 123 -3.85 1.91 3.46
C SER A 123 -3.51 1.57 2.01
N ASN A 124 -2.24 1.75 1.63
CA ASN A 124 -1.75 1.36 0.31
C ASN A 124 -1.84 -0.16 0.15
N MET A 125 -2.69 -0.58 -0.79
CA MET A 125 -2.93 -1.98 -1.04
C MET A 125 -2.11 -2.52 -2.22
N ALA A 126 -1.95 -3.83 -2.25
CA ALA A 126 -1.37 -4.55 -3.38
C ALA A 126 -2.28 -5.71 -3.81
N ILE A 127 -3.17 -5.46 -4.77
CA ILE A 127 -4.08 -6.48 -5.32
C ILE A 127 -3.34 -7.32 -6.37
N LYS A 128 -3.33 -8.63 -6.18
CA LYS A 128 -2.80 -9.61 -7.12
C LYS A 128 -3.84 -10.69 -7.39
N PHE A 129 -3.97 -11.07 -8.66
CA PHE A 129 -4.78 -12.23 -9.06
C PHE A 129 -3.98 -13.51 -8.87
N ILE A 130 -4.67 -14.55 -8.41
CA ILE A 130 -4.09 -15.89 -8.21
C ILE A 130 -4.87 -16.81 -9.13
N TRP A 131 -4.24 -17.17 -10.25
CA TRP A 131 -4.86 -18.00 -11.29
C TRP A 131 -4.09 -19.30 -11.50
N THR A 132 -2.80 -19.32 -11.20
CA THR A 132 -1.97 -20.52 -11.36
C THR A 132 -1.89 -21.30 -10.05
N GLY A 133 -1.79 -22.63 -10.15
CA GLY A 133 -1.59 -23.49 -8.98
C GLY A 133 -0.30 -23.15 -8.22
N ASN A 134 0.72 -22.65 -8.92
CA ASN A 134 1.99 -22.24 -8.31
C ASN A 134 1.83 -20.95 -7.48
N ASP A 135 1.08 -19.96 -7.99
CA ASP A 135 0.77 -18.75 -7.24
C ASP A 135 -0.10 -19.06 -6.01
N ALA A 136 -1.06 -19.98 -6.16
CA ALA A 136 -1.90 -20.42 -5.05
C ALA A 136 -1.08 -21.13 -3.97
N LYS A 137 -0.18 -22.04 -4.37
CA LYS A 137 0.75 -22.70 -3.47
C LYS A 137 1.64 -21.68 -2.74
N ALA A 138 2.23 -20.73 -3.47
CA ALA A 138 3.05 -19.67 -2.90
C ALA A 138 2.25 -18.80 -1.90
N LEU A 139 0.99 -18.48 -2.21
CA LEU A 139 0.11 -17.76 -1.28
C LEU A 139 -0.13 -18.56 0.00
N VAL A 140 -0.46 -19.85 -0.11
CA VAL A 140 -0.73 -20.69 1.05
C VAL A 140 0.51 -20.76 1.95
N TYR A 141 1.70 -21.02 1.39
CA TYR A 141 2.95 -20.99 2.16
C TYR A 141 3.18 -19.65 2.83
N TYR A 142 2.94 -18.55 2.13
CA TYR A 142 3.09 -17.21 2.69
C TYR A 142 2.12 -17.00 3.86
N ILE A 143 0.83 -17.31 3.70
CA ILE A 143 -0.16 -17.15 4.76
C ILE A 143 0.19 -18.04 5.96
N THR A 144 0.53 -19.30 5.72
CA THR A 144 0.91 -20.23 6.78
C THR A 144 2.17 -19.76 7.51
N ASP A 145 3.21 -19.31 6.80
CA ASP A 145 4.41 -18.74 7.42
C ASP A 145 4.06 -17.55 8.32
N TYR A 146 3.16 -16.67 7.88
CA TYR A 146 2.71 -15.53 8.69
C TYR A 146 1.87 -15.93 9.90
N ILE A 147 0.95 -16.90 9.77
CA ILE A 147 0.11 -17.37 10.87
C ILE A 147 0.94 -18.14 11.90
N THR A 148 1.88 -18.96 11.42
CA THR A 148 2.74 -19.79 12.28
C THR A 148 3.92 -19.01 12.85
N LYS A 149 4.20 -17.81 12.34
CA LYS A 149 5.10 -16.86 12.98
C LYS A 149 4.53 -16.50 14.35
N SER A 150 5.08 -17.13 15.39
CA SER A 150 4.68 -16.93 16.78
C SER A 150 4.66 -15.43 17.10
N SER A 151 3.46 -14.85 17.10
CA SER A 151 3.24 -13.41 17.20
C SER A 151 3.36 -12.86 18.62
N LEU A 152 3.72 -13.72 19.58
CA LEU A 152 3.96 -13.33 20.95
C LEU A 152 5.29 -13.93 21.38
N ALA A 153 6.28 -13.07 21.55
CA ALA A 153 7.49 -13.48 22.24
C ALA A 153 7.09 -13.99 23.63
N PHE A 154 7.56 -15.19 23.99
CA PHE A 154 7.13 -15.92 25.19
C PHE A 154 7.13 -15.08 26.48
N TYR A 155 8.00 -14.06 26.58
CA TYR A 155 8.05 -13.14 27.72
C TYR A 155 6.75 -12.34 27.93
N ASN A 156 6.06 -11.93 26.84
CA ASN A 156 4.77 -11.23 26.93
C ASN A 156 3.67 -12.18 27.42
N MET A 157 3.67 -13.43 26.96
CA MET A 157 2.71 -14.44 27.42
C MET A 157 2.89 -14.71 28.91
N PHE A 158 4.13 -14.91 29.35
CA PHE A 158 4.45 -15.14 30.76
C PHE A 158 3.99 -13.97 31.64
N ALA A 159 4.24 -12.72 31.22
CA ALA A 159 3.80 -11.54 31.94
C ALA A 159 2.27 -11.47 32.10
N PHE A 160 1.50 -11.79 31.05
CA PHE A 160 0.04 -11.83 31.13
C PHE A 160 -0.48 -12.94 32.03
N VAL A 161 0.12 -14.13 31.99
CA VAL A 161 -0.27 -15.25 32.87
C VAL A 161 0.02 -14.88 34.33
N GLN A 162 1.20 -14.31 34.62
CA GLN A 162 1.54 -13.86 35.97
C GLN A 162 0.55 -12.80 36.47
N GLN A 163 0.20 -11.83 35.62
CA GLN A 163 -0.76 -10.78 35.99
C GLN A 163 -2.17 -11.34 36.21
N GLY A 164 -2.58 -12.34 35.42
CA GLY A 164 -3.84 -13.04 35.61
C GLY A 164 -3.89 -13.81 36.94
N ILE A 165 -2.82 -14.52 37.29
CA ILE A 165 -2.71 -15.23 38.58
C ILE A 165 -2.80 -14.23 39.75
N ASN A 166 -2.04 -13.14 39.69
CA ASN A 166 -2.06 -12.09 40.72
C ASN A 166 -3.40 -11.35 40.84
N SER A 167 -4.31 -11.49 39.86
CA SER A 167 -5.63 -10.86 39.90
C SER A 167 -6.71 -11.74 40.56
N ILE A 168 -6.39 -13.02 40.78
CA ILE A 168 -7.29 -14.02 41.39
C ILE A 168 -6.97 -14.21 42.89
N GLU A 169 -5.73 -13.96 43.30
CA GLU A 169 -5.35 -13.76 44.73
C GLU A 169 -5.82 -12.40 45.26
#